data_AF-T1GGA7-F1
#
_entry.id   AF-T1GGA7-F1
#
_cell.length_a   1.000
_cell.length_b   1.000
_cell.length_c   1.000
_cell.angle_alpha   90.00
_cell.angle_beta   90.00
_cell.angle_gamma   90.00
#
_symmetry.space_group_name_H-M   'P 1'
#
loop_
_entity.id
_entity.type
_entity.pdbx_description
1 polymer ?
#
loop_
_entity_poly.entity_id
_entity_poly.type
_entity_poly.pdbx_seq_one_letter_code
_entity_poly.pdbx_strand_id
1 'polypeptide(L)'
;MDFVSIQVSSGFTSACALIVFTSQMKNLLGIKAEGPTFLKMWTSIFQEIHHINWNDCFMGVGCIVFLLTLRFIGTLRSNKILWIFGISRNALAVGICLYIGYWSKSSGKNLFTLSGYIPAGLPEIKLPDFSIENQSFIELIQEMSSGLIVIPLMALLETYSACKAFAEGQSIDVTQELITNGVSNILNSFFQGYRINGGLTRSAINKASGARTQMSNFYIGFVVVISLLYLTPYFAYIPKSCLAAVLISAVIFMVQYKVIKPLWRSKKLDLIPGFAALLGCLIFPLHIGVFIGIGVDFIYLFYRFARPSIKVQVLKVSYSLHFRKIKNLKFLVPNKH
;
A
#
# COMPACT_ATOMS: atom_id res chain seq x y z
N MET A 1 -12.04 -2.31 17.39
CA MET A 1 -11.41 -2.40 16.06
C MET A 1 -10.71 -3.74 15.82
N ASP A 2 -10.72 -4.69 16.76
CA ASP A 2 -10.23 -6.08 16.59
C ASP A 2 -11.09 -6.99 15.68
N PHE A 3 -11.96 -6.40 14.87
CA PHE A 3 -12.98 -7.10 14.08
C PHE A 3 -12.58 -7.34 12.61
N VAL A 4 -11.38 -6.94 12.18
CA VAL A 4 -10.94 -7.16 10.80
C VAL A 4 -10.23 -8.51 10.70
N SER A 5 -10.86 -9.47 10.03
CA SER A 5 -10.30 -10.80 9.85
C SER A 5 -9.06 -10.82 8.92
N ILE A 6 -8.22 -11.84 9.09
CA ILE A 6 -7.02 -12.04 8.25
C ILE A 6 -7.38 -12.13 6.76
N GLN A 7 -8.57 -12.63 6.45
CA GLN A 7 -9.07 -12.79 5.09
C GLN A 7 -9.41 -11.44 4.46
N VAL A 8 -10.09 -10.56 5.20
CA VAL A 8 -10.40 -9.18 4.76
C VAL A 8 -9.11 -8.39 4.56
N SER A 9 -8.18 -8.46 5.50
CA SER A 9 -6.86 -7.78 5.40
C SER A 9 -6.04 -8.25 4.19
N SER A 10 -6.03 -9.56 3.92
CA SER A 10 -5.38 -10.15 2.74
C SER A 10 -6.02 -9.67 1.43
N GLY A 11 -7.35 -9.61 1.37
CA GLY A 11 -8.10 -9.10 0.22
C GLY A 11 -7.82 -7.63 -0.06
N PHE A 12 -7.90 -6.80 0.98
CA PHE A 12 -7.57 -5.37 0.92
C PHE A 12 -6.15 -5.10 0.43
N THR A 13 -5.15 -5.77 1.03
CA THR A 13 -3.74 -5.57 0.68
C THR A 13 -3.49 -5.93 -0.79
N SER A 14 -4.14 -7.00 -1.27
CA SER A 14 -4.05 -7.42 -2.67
C SER A 14 -4.70 -6.42 -3.62
N ALA A 15 -5.84 -5.82 -3.24
CA ALA A 15 -6.47 -4.77 -4.04
C ALA A 15 -5.59 -3.51 -4.12
N CYS A 16 -5.00 -3.08 -3.00
CA CYS A 16 -4.05 -1.96 -2.97
C CYS A 16 -2.89 -2.19 -3.94
N ALA A 17 -2.31 -3.40 -3.93
CA ALA A 17 -1.22 -3.77 -4.82
C ALA A 17 -1.62 -3.67 -6.30
N LEU A 18 -2.82 -4.14 -6.66
CA LEU A 18 -3.37 -4.04 -8.02
C LEU A 18 -3.64 -2.60 -8.43
N ILE A 19 -4.20 -1.77 -7.55
CA ILE A 19 -4.47 -0.35 -7.83
C ILE A 19 -3.16 0.40 -8.07
N VAL A 20 -2.14 0.19 -7.23
CA VAL A 20 -0.83 0.81 -7.43
C VAL A 20 -0.22 0.33 -8.75
N PHE A 21 -0.25 -0.98 -9.03
CA PHE A 21 0.22 -1.52 -10.30
C PHE A 21 -0.43 -0.82 -11.50
N THR A 22 -1.77 -0.74 -11.52
CA THR A 22 -2.54 -0.10 -12.58
C THR A 22 -2.24 1.39 -12.70
N SER A 23 -2.12 2.11 -11.59
CA SER A 23 -1.75 3.54 -11.57
C SER A 23 -0.37 3.79 -12.18
N GLN A 24 0.56 2.85 -12.04
CA GLN A 24 1.92 2.96 -12.58
C GLN A 24 2.07 2.52 -14.04
N MET A 25 1.10 1.78 -14.59
CA MET A 25 1.15 1.35 -16.00
C MET A 25 1.29 2.51 -16.99
N LYS A 26 0.64 3.65 -16.74
CA LYS A 26 0.77 4.83 -17.62
C LYS A 26 2.20 5.34 -17.72
N ASN A 27 2.91 5.39 -16.59
CA ASN A 27 4.28 5.86 -16.50
C ASN A 27 5.25 4.83 -17.08
N LEU A 28 4.94 3.54 -16.95
CA LEU A 28 5.71 2.46 -17.55
C LEU A 28 5.62 2.50 -19.09
N LEU A 29 4.43 2.76 -19.63
CA LEU A 29 4.18 2.86 -21.08
C LEU A 29 4.52 4.23 -21.68
N GLY A 30 4.80 5.23 -20.84
CA GLY A 30 5.08 6.61 -21.28
C GLY A 30 3.85 7.35 -21.84
N ILE A 31 2.63 6.94 -21.46
CA ILE A 31 1.37 7.52 -21.93
C ILE A 31 0.73 8.43 -20.88
N LYS A 32 -0.10 9.38 -21.34
CA LYS A 32 -0.89 10.25 -20.46
C LYS A 32 -2.29 9.66 -20.27
N ALA A 33 -2.46 8.87 -19.23
CA ALA A 33 -3.76 8.30 -18.86
C ALA A 33 -4.21 8.78 -17.46
N GLU A 34 -5.51 9.04 -17.31
CA GLU A 34 -6.10 9.44 -16.05
C GLU A 34 -7.43 8.74 -15.83
N GLY A 35 -7.68 8.30 -14.61
CA GLY A 35 -8.88 7.57 -14.26
C GLY A 35 -9.11 7.61 -12.74
N PRO A 36 -10.29 8.05 -12.29
CA PRO A 36 -10.57 8.14 -10.85
C PRO A 36 -10.82 6.76 -10.20
N THR A 37 -11.10 5.73 -11.01
CA THR A 37 -11.34 4.36 -10.53
C THR A 37 -10.45 3.38 -11.29
N PHE A 38 -10.22 2.20 -10.70
CA PHE A 38 -9.41 1.14 -11.30
C PHE A 38 -9.83 0.80 -12.74
N LEU A 39 -11.14 0.62 -12.97
CA LEU A 39 -11.68 0.31 -14.28
C LEU A 39 -11.51 1.47 -15.27
N LYS A 40 -11.81 2.70 -14.86
CA LYS A 40 -11.66 3.89 -15.71
C LYS A 40 -10.19 4.15 -16.09
N MET A 41 -9.27 3.83 -15.18
CA MET A 41 -7.83 3.91 -15.46
C MET A 41 -7.43 2.92 -16.56
N TRP A 42 -7.91 1.67 -16.51
CA TRP A 42 -7.66 0.70 -17.57
C TRP A 42 -8.28 1.10 -18.90
N THR A 43 -9.53 1.60 -18.91
CA THR A 43 -10.15 2.08 -20.16
C THR A 43 -9.35 3.23 -20.78
N SER A 44 -8.87 4.18 -19.97
CA SER A 44 -8.02 5.28 -20.44
C SER A 44 -6.68 4.76 -20.98
N ILE A 45 -6.04 3.79 -20.30
CA ILE A 45 -4.81 3.16 -20.79
C ILE A 45 -5.02 2.48 -22.14
N PHE A 46 -6.14 1.76 -22.33
CA PHE A 46 -6.44 1.10 -23.61
C PHE A 46 -6.75 2.09 -24.74
N GLN A 47 -7.37 3.23 -24.43
CA GLN A 47 -7.62 4.29 -25.41
C GLN A 47 -6.30 4.94 -25.87
N GLU A 48 -5.37 5.17 -24.95
CA GLU A 48 -4.08 5.82 -25.20
C GLU A 48 -2.97 4.85 -25.64
N ILE A 49 -3.30 3.58 -25.89
CA ILE A 49 -2.31 2.53 -26.20
C ILE A 49 -1.53 2.80 -27.50
N HIS A 50 -2.10 3.59 -28.41
CA HIS A 50 -1.43 3.98 -29.65
C HIS A 50 -0.33 5.04 -29.44
N HIS A 51 -0.33 5.74 -28.30
CA HIS A 51 0.62 6.80 -27.97
C HIS A 51 1.79 6.32 -27.09
N ILE A 52 2.06 5.01 -27.06
CA ILE A 52 3.16 4.42 -26.27
C ILE A 52 4.51 5.00 -26.68
N ASN A 53 5.28 5.45 -25.68
CA ASN A 53 6.70 5.69 -25.85
C ASN A 53 7.47 4.39 -25.61
N TRP A 54 7.90 3.75 -26.69
CA TRP A 54 8.65 2.49 -26.62
C TRP A 54 9.94 2.58 -25.81
N ASN A 55 10.62 3.74 -25.82
CA ASN A 55 11.85 3.93 -25.03
C ASN A 55 11.55 3.86 -23.53
N ASP A 56 10.45 4.49 -23.09
CA ASP A 56 10.00 4.43 -21.70
C ASP A 56 9.58 3.01 -21.32
N CYS A 57 8.89 2.29 -22.22
CA CYS A 57 8.49 0.90 -22.01
C CYS A 57 9.72 -0.01 -21.82
N PHE A 58 10.71 0.04 -22.72
CA PHE A 58 11.92 -0.75 -22.61
C PHE A 58 12.74 -0.40 -21.37
N MET A 59 12.87 0.89 -21.04
CA MET A 59 13.53 1.34 -19.81
C MET A 59 12.83 0.80 -18.56
N GLY A 60 11.51 0.92 -18.51
CA GLY A 60 10.70 0.45 -17.40
C GLY A 60 10.78 -1.06 -17.21
N VAL A 61 10.56 -1.84 -18.26
CA VAL A 61 10.67 -3.31 -18.22
C VAL A 61 12.09 -3.75 -17.88
N GLY A 62 13.11 -3.14 -18.48
CA GLY A 62 14.51 -3.40 -18.16
C GLY A 62 14.83 -3.12 -16.70
N CYS A 63 14.32 -2.03 -16.14
CA CYS A 63 14.44 -1.69 -14.73
C CYS A 63 13.76 -2.72 -13.82
N ILE A 64 12.55 -3.21 -14.17
CA ILE A 64 11.88 -4.29 -13.43
C ILE A 64 12.75 -5.56 -13.42
N VAL A 65 13.24 -5.98 -14.59
CA VAL A 65 14.10 -7.18 -14.72
C VAL A 65 15.38 -7.02 -13.89
N PHE A 66 16.00 -5.84 -13.93
CA PHE A 66 17.18 -5.52 -13.13
C PHE A 66 16.90 -5.61 -11.63
N LEU A 67 15.80 -5.01 -11.16
CA LEU A 67 15.40 -5.02 -9.74
C LEU A 67 15.08 -6.43 -9.24
N LEU A 68 14.39 -7.24 -10.03
CA LEU A 68 14.05 -8.62 -9.68
C LEU A 68 15.29 -9.52 -9.68
N THR A 69 16.20 -9.34 -10.64
CA THR A 69 17.48 -10.07 -10.71
C THR A 69 18.35 -9.74 -9.50
N LEU A 70 18.54 -8.45 -9.17
CA LEU A 70 19.30 -8.05 -7.98
C LEU A 70 18.65 -8.53 -6.68
N ARG A 71 17.31 -8.56 -6.62
CA ARG A 71 16.61 -9.16 -5.49
C ARG A 71 16.94 -10.65 -5.34
N PHE A 72 16.90 -11.41 -6.42
CA PHE A 72 17.24 -12.83 -6.41
C PHE A 72 18.69 -13.05 -5.98
N ILE A 73 19.64 -12.31 -6.55
CA ILE A 73 21.05 -12.35 -6.18
C ILE A 73 21.24 -12.02 -4.70
N GLY A 74 20.54 -11.01 -4.17
CA GLY A 74 20.61 -10.65 -2.75
C GLY A 74 20.12 -11.75 -1.79
N THR A 75 19.32 -12.73 -2.27
CA THR A 75 18.94 -13.90 -1.46
C THR A 75 20.05 -14.95 -1.36
N LEU A 76 21.00 -14.94 -2.30
CA LEU A 76 22.18 -15.79 -2.27
C LEU A 76 23.16 -15.21 -1.24
N ARG A 77 22.90 -15.53 0.04
CA ARG A 77 23.64 -15.06 1.24
C ARG A 77 25.12 -15.51 1.31
N SER A 78 25.66 -16.02 0.21
CA SER A 78 27.02 -16.56 0.12
C SER A 78 28.10 -15.47 0.16
N ASN A 79 27.80 -14.24 -0.28
CA ASN A 79 28.77 -13.15 -0.32
C ASN A 79 28.17 -11.83 0.21
N LYS A 80 28.87 -11.18 1.16
CA LYS A 80 28.48 -9.88 1.73
C LYS A 80 28.30 -8.80 0.65
N ILE A 81 29.10 -8.84 -0.41
CA ILE A 81 29.03 -7.88 -1.52
C ILE A 81 27.69 -8.02 -2.26
N LEU A 82 27.31 -9.25 -2.62
CA LEU A 82 26.04 -9.52 -3.31
C LEU A 82 24.82 -9.14 -2.46
N TRP A 83 24.93 -9.29 -1.14
CA TRP A 83 23.91 -8.84 -0.20
C TRP A 83 23.75 -7.30 -0.19
N ILE A 84 24.86 -6.54 -0.20
CA ILE A 84 24.84 -5.07 -0.27
C ILE A 84 24.21 -4.58 -1.58
N PHE A 85 24.56 -5.20 -2.72
CA PHE A 85 23.94 -4.90 -4.02
C PHE A 85 22.43 -5.18 -4.01
N GLY A 86 22.01 -6.28 -3.36
CA GLY A 86 20.60 -6.62 -3.21
C GLY A 86 19.78 -5.61 -2.41
N ILE A 87 20.37 -5.00 -1.38
CA ILE A 87 19.75 -3.93 -0.56
C ILE A 87 19.70 -2.62 -1.33
N SER A 88 20.78 -2.27 -2.03
CA SER A 88 20.93 -1.00 -2.72
C SER A 88 20.24 -0.95 -4.09
N ARG A 89 19.54 -2.02 -4.49
CA ARG A 89 18.95 -2.20 -5.83
C ARG A 89 18.11 -1.02 -6.31
N ASN A 90 17.31 -0.41 -5.44
CA ASN A 90 16.44 0.70 -5.80
C ASN A 90 17.27 1.96 -6.09
N ALA A 91 18.26 2.27 -5.25
CA ALA A 91 19.14 3.40 -5.44
C ALA A 91 19.99 3.24 -6.71
N LEU A 92 20.50 2.02 -6.96
CA LEU A 92 21.26 1.70 -8.17
C LEU A 92 20.40 1.85 -9.43
N ALA A 93 19.19 1.29 -9.44
CA ALA A 93 18.28 1.38 -10.57
C ALA A 93 17.95 2.84 -10.91
N VAL A 94 17.60 3.64 -9.89
CA VAL A 94 17.30 5.07 -10.06
C VAL A 94 18.55 5.83 -10.51
N GLY A 95 19.72 5.58 -9.92
CA GLY A 95 20.97 6.25 -10.30
C GLY A 95 21.40 5.96 -11.74
N ILE A 96 21.31 4.72 -12.19
CA ILE A 96 21.60 4.33 -13.58
C ILE A 96 20.61 5.00 -14.54
N CYS A 97 19.31 4.93 -14.24
CA CYS A 97 18.29 5.54 -15.09
C CYS A 97 18.39 7.07 -15.14
N LEU A 98 18.77 7.71 -14.02
CA LEU A 98 19.06 9.13 -13.94
C LEU A 98 20.22 9.51 -14.86
N TYR A 99 21.31 8.75 -14.83
CA TYR A 99 22.45 8.98 -15.72
C TYR A 99 22.06 8.83 -17.20
N ILE A 100 21.29 7.79 -17.55
CA ILE A 100 20.80 7.59 -18.92
C ILE A 100 19.85 8.72 -19.34
N GLY A 101 18.96 9.16 -18.46
CA GLY A 101 18.06 10.28 -18.70
C GLY A 101 18.81 11.60 -18.91
N TYR A 102 19.83 11.86 -18.09
CA TYR A 102 20.72 13.01 -18.24
C TYR A 102 21.47 12.97 -19.58
N TRP A 103 22.08 11.84 -19.92
CA TRP A 103 22.78 11.65 -21.19
C TRP A 103 21.85 11.85 -22.39
N SER A 104 20.63 11.31 -22.34
CA SER A 104 19.63 11.47 -23.39
C SER A 104 19.23 12.94 -23.59
N LYS A 105 19.04 13.68 -22.49
CA LYS A 105 18.70 15.10 -22.52
C LYS A 105 19.86 15.95 -23.04
N SER A 106 21.08 15.69 -22.58
CA SER A 106 22.29 16.37 -23.03
C SER A 106 22.61 16.11 -24.50
N SER A 107 22.20 14.95 -25.03
CA SER A 107 22.34 14.59 -26.44
C SER A 107 21.24 15.20 -27.34
N GLY A 108 20.29 15.97 -26.78
CA GLY A 108 19.20 16.61 -27.52
C GLY A 108 18.08 15.70 -28.00
N LYS A 109 18.14 14.38 -27.72
CA LYS A 109 17.23 13.37 -28.29
C LYS A 109 15.88 13.22 -27.56
N ASN A 110 15.76 13.75 -26.33
CA ASN A 110 14.53 13.70 -25.49
C ASN A 110 13.78 12.35 -25.56
N LEU A 111 14.50 11.24 -25.38
CA LEU A 111 13.98 9.89 -25.66
C LEU A 111 12.95 9.41 -24.63
N PHE A 112 13.00 9.95 -23.41
CA PHE A 112 12.26 9.47 -22.25
C PHE A 112 11.35 10.55 -21.67
N THR A 113 10.25 10.12 -21.06
CA THR A 113 9.39 11.00 -20.28
C THR A 113 10.01 11.24 -18.91
N LEU A 114 10.72 12.36 -18.79
CA LEU A 114 11.42 12.75 -17.55
C LEU A 114 10.46 13.32 -16.50
N SER A 115 10.84 13.24 -15.23
CA SER A 115 10.09 13.81 -14.10
C SER A 115 9.84 15.30 -14.25
N GLY A 116 10.79 16.05 -14.84
CA GLY A 116 10.66 17.49 -15.06
C GLY A 116 11.12 18.32 -13.85
N TYR A 117 10.83 19.62 -13.88
CA TYR A 117 11.29 20.54 -12.85
C TYR A 117 10.72 20.19 -11.46
N ILE A 118 11.61 20.17 -10.46
CA ILE A 118 11.27 19.99 -9.05
C ILE A 118 11.86 21.21 -8.32
N PRO A 119 11.07 21.94 -7.53
CA PRO A 119 11.57 23.10 -6.79
C PRO A 119 12.68 22.66 -5.82
N ALA A 120 13.83 23.31 -5.91
CA ALA A 120 14.98 23.04 -5.05
C ALA A 120 14.87 23.76 -3.71
N GLY A 121 15.49 23.19 -2.68
CA GLY A 121 15.48 23.74 -1.33
C GLY A 121 14.35 23.20 -0.45
N LEU A 122 14.32 23.68 0.79
CA LEU A 122 13.27 23.36 1.74
C LEU A 122 12.07 24.29 1.52
N PRO A 123 10.83 23.81 1.73
CA PRO A 123 9.67 24.69 1.71
C PRO A 123 9.81 25.76 2.80
N GLU A 124 9.37 26.98 2.50
CA GLU A 124 9.33 28.04 3.49
C GLU A 124 8.34 27.68 4.59
N ILE A 125 8.77 27.85 5.84
CA ILE A 125 7.91 27.67 7.01
C ILE A 125 6.99 28.89 7.09
N LYS A 126 5.70 28.68 6.80
CA LYS A 126 4.68 29.74 6.85
C LYS A 126 3.41 29.21 7.49
N LEU A 127 2.62 30.10 8.09
CA LEU A 127 1.28 29.74 8.54
C LEU A 127 0.43 29.32 7.34
N PRO A 128 -0.48 28.33 7.49
CA PRO A 128 -1.39 27.97 6.42
C PRO A 128 -2.25 29.19 6.06
N ASP A 129 -2.42 29.42 4.76
CA ASP A 129 -3.20 30.55 4.27
C ASP A 129 -4.68 30.33 4.60
N PHE A 130 -5.27 31.23 5.40
CA PHE A 130 -6.70 31.19 5.77
C PHE A 130 -7.60 31.88 4.75
N SER A 131 -7.06 32.27 3.60
CA SER A 131 -7.80 32.86 2.49
C SER A 131 -7.11 32.51 1.19
N ILE A 132 -7.85 31.97 0.23
CA ILE A 132 -7.34 31.58 -1.09
C ILE A 132 -8.22 32.26 -2.12
N GLU A 133 -7.64 32.95 -3.11
CA GLU A 133 -8.36 33.50 -4.28
C GLU A 133 -9.64 34.30 -3.94
N ASN A 134 -9.56 35.19 -2.94
CA ASN A 134 -10.67 36.01 -2.40
C ASN A 134 -11.77 35.26 -1.63
N GLN A 135 -11.62 33.95 -1.41
CA GLN A 135 -12.50 33.19 -0.53
C GLN A 135 -11.97 33.22 0.91
N SER A 136 -12.86 33.46 1.87
CA SER A 136 -12.54 33.35 3.29
C SER A 136 -12.41 31.88 3.73
N PHE A 137 -11.72 31.62 4.85
CA PHE A 137 -11.62 30.26 5.42
C PHE A 137 -12.98 29.59 5.62
N ILE A 138 -14.00 30.38 5.98
CA ILE A 138 -15.36 29.87 6.22
C ILE A 138 -16.00 29.44 4.90
N GLU A 139 -15.82 30.21 3.82
CA GLU A 139 -16.30 29.85 2.49
C GLU A 139 -15.60 28.58 1.98
N LEU A 140 -14.29 28.45 2.20
CA LEU A 140 -13.55 27.24 1.86
C LEU A 140 -14.09 26.00 2.61
N ILE A 141 -14.39 26.13 3.91
CA ILE A 141 -15.01 25.04 4.68
C ILE A 141 -16.40 24.70 4.14
N GLN A 142 -17.21 25.70 3.80
CA GLN A 142 -18.55 25.51 3.26
C GLN A 142 -18.51 24.82 1.89
N GLU A 143 -17.57 25.20 1.02
CA GLU A 143 -17.35 24.58 -0.28
C GLU A 143 -16.91 23.12 -0.14
N MET A 144 -16.03 22.84 0.83
CA MET A 144 -15.63 21.46 1.14
C MET A 144 -16.81 20.61 1.63
N SER A 145 -17.85 21.20 2.24
CA SER A 145 -19.08 20.52 2.64
C SER A 145 -18.77 19.24 3.45
N SER A 146 -19.18 18.07 2.97
CA SER A 146 -18.89 16.77 3.57
C SER A 146 -17.40 16.41 3.59
N GLY A 147 -16.58 17.01 2.72
CA GLY A 147 -15.14 16.82 2.64
C GLY A 147 -14.39 17.08 3.94
N LEU A 148 -14.88 18.02 4.77
CA LEU A 148 -14.31 18.34 6.08
C LEU A 148 -14.27 17.11 7.01
N ILE A 149 -15.29 16.26 6.94
CA ILE A 149 -15.40 15.04 7.76
C ILE A 149 -14.83 13.84 7.00
N VAL A 150 -15.10 13.78 5.69
CA VAL A 150 -14.73 12.64 4.84
C VAL A 150 -13.21 12.53 4.70
N ILE A 151 -12.47 13.62 4.51
CA ILE A 151 -11.01 13.57 4.28
C ILE A 151 -10.25 13.05 5.51
N PRO A 152 -10.47 13.56 6.74
CA PRO A 152 -9.82 13.01 7.92
C PRO A 152 -10.21 11.55 8.16
N LEU A 153 -11.50 11.21 8.00
CA LEU A 153 -11.97 9.83 8.16
C LEU A 153 -11.31 8.89 7.13
N MET A 154 -11.13 9.34 5.89
CA MET A 154 -10.39 8.61 4.87
C MET A 154 -8.91 8.44 5.23
N ALA A 155 -8.25 9.50 5.71
CA ALA A 155 -6.84 9.43 6.12
C ALA A 155 -6.63 8.43 7.28
N LEU A 156 -7.60 8.35 8.20
CA LEU A 156 -7.58 7.39 9.30
C LEU A 156 -7.76 5.96 8.83
N LEU A 157 -8.73 5.72 7.94
CA LEU A 157 -8.96 4.39 7.39
C LEU A 157 -7.74 3.93 6.57
N GLU A 158 -7.15 4.79 5.74
CA GLU A 158 -5.91 4.50 5.00
C GLU A 158 -4.77 4.10 5.95
N THR A 159 -4.56 4.90 7.01
CA THR A 159 -3.50 4.68 7.99
C THR A 159 -3.71 3.41 8.79
N TYR A 160 -4.91 3.20 9.32
CA TYR A 160 -5.26 1.99 10.05
C TYR A 160 -5.09 0.73 9.19
N SER A 161 -5.54 0.79 7.94
CA SER A 161 -5.44 -0.34 7.01
C SER A 161 -3.97 -0.65 6.68
N ALA A 162 -3.13 0.38 6.54
CA ALA A 162 -1.69 0.21 6.38
C ALA A 162 -1.06 -0.42 7.63
N CYS A 163 -1.36 0.08 8.82
CA CYS A 163 -0.85 -0.49 10.08
C CYS A 163 -1.24 -1.97 10.21
N LYS A 164 -2.50 -2.32 9.93
CA LYS A 164 -2.95 -3.73 9.95
C LYS A 164 -2.26 -4.61 8.93
N ALA A 165 -1.94 -4.10 7.74
CA ALA A 165 -1.19 -4.86 6.75
C ALA A 165 0.23 -5.22 7.23
N PHE A 166 0.82 -4.43 8.13
CA PHE A 166 2.18 -4.63 8.62
C PHE A 166 2.32 -5.12 10.06
N ALA A 167 1.24 -5.11 10.85
CA ALA A 167 1.27 -5.38 12.29
C ALA A 167 1.67 -6.81 12.69
N GLU A 168 1.70 -7.80 11.78
CA GLU A 168 2.16 -9.18 12.08
C GLU A 168 1.58 -9.82 13.37
N GLY A 169 0.36 -9.44 13.77
CA GLY A 169 -0.29 -9.94 14.99
C GLY A 169 -0.05 -9.07 16.24
N GLN A 170 0.69 -7.98 16.14
CA GLN A 170 0.79 -6.95 17.17
C GLN A 170 -0.52 -6.14 17.27
N SER A 171 -0.84 -5.71 18.49
CA SER A 171 -1.94 -4.79 18.73
C SER A 171 -1.57 -3.40 18.22
N ILE A 172 -2.56 -2.69 17.67
CA ILE A 172 -2.42 -1.31 17.21
C ILE A 172 -3.35 -0.47 18.08
N ASP A 173 -2.79 0.53 18.78
CA ASP A 173 -3.60 1.55 19.44
C ASP A 173 -4.08 2.57 18.40
N VAL A 174 -5.34 2.43 18.00
CA VAL A 174 -5.97 3.30 16.99
C VAL A 174 -6.11 4.73 17.49
N THR A 175 -6.31 4.93 18.80
CA THR A 175 -6.45 6.27 19.40
C THR A 175 -5.11 7.00 19.32
N GLN A 176 -4.02 6.32 19.66
CA GLN A 176 -2.68 6.90 19.57
C GLN A 176 -2.31 7.21 18.11
N GLU A 177 -2.67 6.35 17.17
CA GLU A 177 -2.41 6.57 15.74
C GLU A 177 -3.22 7.75 15.19
N LEU A 178 -4.48 7.91 15.62
CA LEU A 178 -5.34 9.05 15.30
C LEU A 178 -4.73 10.37 15.78
N ILE A 179 -4.30 10.44 17.04
CA ILE A 179 -3.67 11.64 17.61
C ILE A 179 -2.37 11.95 16.87
N THR A 180 -1.54 10.94 16.62
CA THR A 180 -0.27 11.09 15.90
C THR A 180 -0.48 11.63 14.49
N ASN A 181 -1.46 11.10 13.76
CA ASN A 181 -1.77 11.55 12.40
C ASN A 181 -2.35 12.97 12.38
N GLY A 182 -3.18 13.33 13.36
CA GLY A 182 -3.72 14.68 13.52
C GLY A 182 -2.61 15.71 13.77
N VAL A 183 -1.76 15.47 14.77
CA VAL A 183 -0.61 16.34 15.09
C VAL A 183 0.35 16.45 13.90
N SER A 184 0.62 15.33 13.23
CA SER A 184 1.51 15.33 12.04
C SER A 184 0.95 16.18 10.91
N ASN A 185 -0.35 16.10 10.62
CA ASN A 185 -0.99 16.92 9.58
C ASN A 185 -1.06 18.41 9.96
N ILE A 186 -1.29 18.73 11.23
CA ILE A 186 -1.23 20.11 11.72
C ILE A 186 0.17 20.67 11.48
N LEU A 187 1.22 19.97 11.91
CA LEU A 187 2.61 20.40 11.68
C LEU A 187 2.93 20.53 10.18
N ASN A 188 2.51 19.56 9.38
CA ASN A 188 2.71 19.54 7.93
C ASN A 188 2.07 20.73 7.20
N SER A 189 0.99 21.31 7.73
CA SER A 189 0.37 22.50 7.17
C SER A 189 1.30 23.72 7.16
N PHE A 190 2.23 23.81 8.13
CA PHE A 190 3.22 24.90 8.19
C PHE A 190 4.35 24.77 7.16
N PHE A 191 4.53 23.56 6.61
CA PHE A 191 5.56 23.27 5.61
C PHE A 191 4.97 23.15 4.20
N GLN A 192 3.74 23.67 3.99
CA GLN A 192 3.06 23.65 2.69
C GLN A 192 2.87 22.22 2.15
N GLY A 193 2.78 21.24 3.05
CA GLY A 193 2.70 19.84 2.69
C GLY A 193 1.28 19.40 2.36
N TYR A 194 1.15 18.51 1.38
CA TYR A 194 -0.11 17.77 1.17
C TYR A 194 -0.39 16.82 2.34
N ARG A 195 -1.66 16.44 2.55
CA ARG A 195 -2.07 15.57 3.67
C ARG A 195 -1.18 14.33 3.80
N ILE A 196 -0.78 14.03 5.03
CA ILE A 196 -0.03 12.82 5.37
C ILE A 196 -1.03 11.66 5.51
N ASN A 197 -0.67 10.50 4.97
CA ASN A 197 -1.42 9.25 5.14
C ASN A 197 -0.50 8.05 5.37
N GLY A 198 -1.10 6.91 5.73
CA GLY A 198 -0.40 5.63 5.85
C GLY A 198 0.17 5.16 4.51
N GLY A 199 1.45 5.44 4.27
CA GLY A 199 2.14 5.06 3.04
C GLY A 199 2.40 3.56 2.95
N LEU A 200 1.46 2.80 2.39
CA LEU A 200 1.58 1.35 2.15
C LEU A 200 2.87 0.98 1.42
N THR A 201 3.18 1.65 0.32
CA THR A 201 4.36 1.34 -0.49
C THR A 201 5.66 1.69 0.23
N ARG A 202 5.70 2.83 0.93
CA ARG A 202 6.88 3.25 1.72
C ARG A 202 7.13 2.28 2.87
N SER A 203 6.08 1.88 3.58
CA SER A 203 6.14 0.91 4.67
C SER A 203 6.56 -0.49 4.18
N ALA A 204 6.05 -0.92 3.04
CA ALA A 204 6.46 -2.17 2.39
C ALA A 204 7.96 -2.19 2.06
N ILE A 205 8.47 -1.11 1.47
CA ILE A 205 9.89 -0.96 1.13
C ILE A 205 10.73 -0.93 2.40
N ASN A 206 10.34 -0.14 3.41
CA ASN A 206 11.08 -0.03 4.66
C ASN A 206 11.20 -1.37 5.40
N LYS A 207 10.10 -2.13 5.47
CA LYS A 207 10.08 -3.48 6.05
C LYS A 207 10.90 -4.48 5.23
N ALA A 208 10.81 -4.43 3.89
CA ALA A 208 11.60 -5.28 3.01
C ALA A 208 13.11 -5.00 3.10
N SER A 209 13.49 -3.78 3.45
CA SER A 209 14.87 -3.38 3.75
C SER A 209 15.36 -3.84 5.14
N GLY A 210 14.49 -4.48 5.94
CA GLY A 210 14.84 -5.01 7.25
C GLY A 210 14.79 -3.98 8.38
N ALA A 211 14.15 -2.83 8.19
CA ALA A 211 13.94 -1.86 9.26
C ALA A 211 13.08 -2.46 10.39
N ARG A 212 13.52 -2.26 11.63
CA ARG A 212 12.87 -2.82 12.83
C ARG A 212 12.36 -1.77 13.82
N THR A 213 12.80 -0.53 13.69
CA THR A 213 12.47 0.56 14.62
C THR A 213 12.05 1.81 13.86
N GLN A 214 11.30 2.70 14.51
CA GLN A 214 10.88 3.98 13.93
C GLN A 214 12.05 4.92 13.62
N MET A 215 13.25 4.66 14.16
CA MET A 215 14.47 5.41 13.83
C MET A 215 14.81 5.37 12.34
N SER A 216 14.34 4.36 11.60
CA SER A 216 14.46 4.34 10.13
C SER A 216 13.83 5.59 9.50
N ASN A 217 12.72 6.08 10.05
CA ASN A 217 12.00 7.23 9.50
C ASN A 217 12.75 8.54 9.76
N PHE A 218 13.44 8.68 10.88
CA PHE A 218 14.35 9.80 11.13
C PHE A 218 15.50 9.81 10.12
N TYR A 219 16.13 8.66 9.90
CA TYR A 219 17.18 8.54 8.89
C TYR A 219 16.68 8.87 7.48
N ILE A 220 15.50 8.34 7.10
CA ILE A 220 14.87 8.66 5.81
C ILE A 220 14.60 10.16 5.70
N GLY A 221 14.04 10.78 6.75
CA GLY A 221 13.78 12.23 6.78
C GLY A 221 15.05 13.06 6.59
N PHE A 222 16.12 12.70 7.29
CA PHE A 222 17.43 13.35 7.12
C PHE A 222 17.97 13.23 5.69
N VAL A 223 17.91 12.02 5.10
CA VAL A 223 18.33 11.80 3.71
C VAL A 223 17.45 12.59 2.72
N VAL A 224 16.15 12.71 2.98
CA VAL A 224 15.24 13.52 2.16
C VAL A 224 15.61 15.00 2.23
N VAL A 225 15.91 15.55 3.41
CA VAL A 225 16.37 16.95 3.57
C VAL A 225 17.66 17.19 2.78
N ILE A 226 18.66 16.31 2.90
CA ILE A 226 19.89 16.41 2.10
C ILE A 226 19.57 16.34 0.60
N SER A 227 18.66 15.45 0.21
CA SER A 227 18.28 15.29 -1.20
C SER A 227 17.61 16.55 -1.75
N LEU A 228 16.76 17.22 -0.97
CA LEU A 228 16.10 18.47 -1.36
C LEU A 228 17.10 19.62 -1.55
N LEU A 229 18.13 19.68 -0.71
CA LEU A 229 19.16 20.73 -0.75
C LEU A 229 20.15 20.54 -1.91
N TYR A 230 20.53 19.29 -2.23
CA TYR A 230 21.65 19.03 -3.15
C TYR A 230 21.28 18.20 -4.39
N LEU A 231 20.31 17.29 -4.30
CA LEU A 231 20.04 16.31 -5.36
C LEU A 231 18.87 16.72 -6.28
N THR A 232 18.03 17.66 -5.87
CA THR A 232 16.83 18.09 -6.61
C THR A 232 17.07 18.42 -8.10
N PRO A 233 18.13 19.16 -8.48
CA PRO A 233 18.39 19.44 -9.89
C PRO A 233 18.60 18.18 -10.73
N TYR A 234 19.16 17.12 -10.13
CA TYR A 234 19.40 15.86 -10.82
C TYR A 234 18.13 15.01 -10.95
N PHE A 235 17.18 15.14 -10.01
CA PHE A 235 15.92 14.40 -10.06
C PHE A 235 15.05 14.75 -11.26
N ALA A 236 15.25 15.93 -11.86
CA ALA A 236 14.58 16.33 -13.08
C ALA A 236 14.87 15.40 -14.27
N TYR A 237 16.00 14.70 -14.25
CA TYR A 237 16.43 13.77 -15.30
C TYR A 237 15.99 12.32 -15.07
N ILE A 238 15.26 12.02 -14.00
CA ILE A 238 14.78 10.66 -13.75
C ILE A 238 13.65 10.34 -14.73
N PRO A 239 13.74 9.25 -15.52
CA PRO A 239 12.62 8.77 -16.32
C PRO A 239 11.46 8.30 -15.42
N LYS A 240 10.23 8.72 -15.73
CA LYS A 240 9.03 8.30 -14.98
C LYS A 240 8.82 6.78 -15.05
N SER A 241 9.24 6.14 -16.13
CA SER A 241 9.23 4.69 -16.32
C SER A 241 10.08 3.93 -15.28
N CYS A 242 11.21 4.51 -14.85
CA CYS A 242 12.04 3.94 -13.78
C CYS A 242 11.31 3.99 -12.42
N LEU A 243 10.69 5.12 -12.09
CA LEU A 243 9.91 5.26 -10.85
C LEU A 243 8.73 4.29 -10.82
N ALA A 244 8.04 4.12 -11.95
CA ALA A 244 6.98 3.14 -12.12
C ALA A 244 7.48 1.70 -11.88
N ALA A 245 8.63 1.35 -12.47
CA ALA A 245 9.26 0.04 -12.30
C ALA A 245 9.60 -0.26 -10.84
N VAL A 246 10.16 0.70 -10.10
CA VAL A 246 10.45 0.56 -8.66
C VAL A 246 9.17 0.29 -7.89
N LEU A 247 8.10 1.06 -8.12
CA LEU A 247 6.81 0.89 -7.45
C LEU A 247 6.16 -0.46 -7.77
N ILE A 248 6.14 -0.87 -9.04
CA ILE A 248 5.62 -2.17 -9.48
C ILE A 248 6.38 -3.32 -8.81
N SER A 249 7.72 -3.25 -8.81
CA SER A 249 8.57 -4.27 -8.20
C SER A 249 8.37 -4.40 -6.68
N ALA A 250 7.93 -3.32 -6.01
CA ALA A 250 7.62 -3.31 -4.59
C ALA A 250 6.27 -3.99 -4.32
N VAL A 251 5.23 -3.65 -5.10
CA VAL A 251 3.85 -4.11 -4.83
C VAL A 251 3.55 -5.51 -5.35
N ILE A 252 4.28 -6.03 -6.35
CA ILE A 252 4.03 -7.37 -6.90
C ILE A 252 4.12 -8.48 -5.83
N PHE A 253 4.90 -8.27 -4.78
CA PHE A 253 5.04 -9.20 -3.66
C PHE A 253 4.07 -8.96 -2.50
N MET A 254 3.28 -7.87 -2.55
CA MET A 254 2.26 -7.58 -1.55
C MET A 254 0.97 -8.37 -1.79
N VAL A 255 0.78 -8.92 -3.00
CA VAL A 255 -0.39 -9.76 -3.31
C VAL A 255 -0.30 -11.06 -2.49
N GLN A 256 -1.26 -11.27 -1.58
CA GLN A 256 -1.24 -12.36 -0.61
C GLN A 256 -1.86 -13.66 -1.15
N TYR A 257 -1.50 -14.08 -2.36
CA TYR A 257 -2.06 -15.29 -3.00
C TYR A 257 -1.81 -16.58 -2.19
N LYS A 258 -0.76 -16.60 -1.35
CA LYS A 258 -0.42 -17.73 -0.47
C LYS A 258 -1.50 -18.03 0.57
N VAL A 259 -2.31 -17.05 0.95
CA VAL A 259 -3.41 -17.19 1.92
C VAL A 259 -4.60 -17.95 1.30
N ILE A 260 -4.74 -17.92 -0.03
CA ILE A 260 -5.87 -18.54 -0.75
C ILE A 260 -5.87 -20.07 -0.59
N LYS A 261 -4.71 -20.72 -0.75
CA LYS A 261 -4.61 -22.19 -0.76
C LYS A 261 -4.95 -22.83 0.60
N PRO A 262 -4.45 -22.36 1.76
CA PRO A 262 -4.85 -22.86 3.07
C PRO A 262 -6.33 -22.64 3.38
N LEU A 263 -6.89 -21.47 3.02
CA LEU A 263 -8.31 -21.17 3.21
C LEU A 263 -9.19 -22.08 2.34
N TRP A 264 -8.83 -22.26 1.06
CA TRP A 264 -9.55 -23.17 0.15
C TRP A 264 -9.56 -24.62 0.64
N ARG A 265 -8.42 -25.12 1.14
CA ARG A 265 -8.31 -26.47 1.70
C ARG A 265 -9.07 -26.65 3.02
N SER A 266 -9.19 -25.58 3.81
CA SER A 266 -9.90 -25.62 5.09
C SER A 266 -11.40 -25.48 4.90
N LYS A 267 -11.86 -24.31 4.42
CA LYS A 267 -13.26 -24.02 4.09
C LYS A 267 -13.33 -22.93 3.02
N LYS A 268 -13.92 -23.27 1.87
CA LYS A 268 -14.11 -22.33 0.75
C LYS A 268 -14.88 -21.07 1.15
N LEU A 269 -15.81 -21.16 2.12
CA LEU A 269 -16.59 -20.01 2.59
C LEU A 269 -15.74 -18.96 3.31
N ASP A 270 -14.60 -19.33 3.90
CA ASP A 270 -13.70 -18.37 4.56
C ASP A 270 -13.03 -17.43 3.55
N LEU A 271 -13.09 -17.73 2.24
CA LEU A 271 -12.56 -16.85 1.19
C LEU A 271 -13.50 -15.69 0.83
N ILE A 272 -14.81 -15.82 1.10
CA ILE A 272 -15.82 -14.86 0.66
C ILE A 272 -15.54 -13.44 1.18
N PRO A 273 -15.27 -13.22 2.49
CA PRO A 273 -15.00 -11.87 2.98
C PRO A 273 -13.76 -11.23 2.35
N GLY A 274 -12.71 -12.03 2.10
CA GLY A 274 -11.49 -11.57 1.43
C GLY A 274 -11.73 -11.18 -0.04
N PHE A 275 -12.51 -11.97 -0.78
CA PHE A 275 -12.89 -11.61 -2.16
C PHE A 275 -13.82 -10.41 -2.22
N ALA A 276 -14.76 -10.29 -1.27
CA ALA A 276 -15.63 -9.13 -1.15
C ALA A 276 -14.82 -7.85 -0.90
N ALA A 277 -13.83 -7.91 -0.01
CA ALA A 277 -12.90 -6.80 0.23
C ALA A 277 -12.08 -6.46 -1.03
N LEU A 278 -11.53 -7.47 -1.71
CA LEU A 278 -10.73 -7.31 -2.93
C LEU A 278 -11.54 -6.60 -4.03
N LEU A 279 -12.70 -7.17 -4.40
CA LEU A 279 -13.54 -6.64 -5.47
C LEU A 279 -14.15 -5.29 -5.09
N GLY A 280 -14.57 -5.14 -3.82
CA GLY A 280 -15.09 -3.88 -3.30
C GLY A 280 -14.07 -2.76 -3.46
N CYS A 281 -12.79 -2.99 -3.15
CA CYS A 281 -11.74 -1.98 -3.28
C CYS A 281 -11.35 -1.68 -4.73
N LEU A 282 -11.57 -2.61 -5.66
CA LEU A 282 -11.30 -2.38 -7.08
C LEU A 282 -12.44 -1.61 -7.77
N ILE A 283 -13.68 -1.84 -7.35
CA ILE A 283 -14.87 -1.23 -7.97
C ILE A 283 -15.18 0.13 -7.35
N PHE A 284 -15.09 0.22 -6.02
CA PHE A 284 -15.43 1.41 -5.25
C PHE A 284 -14.16 2.08 -4.70
N PRO A 285 -14.26 3.34 -4.21
CA PRO A 285 -13.21 3.92 -3.39
C PRO A 285 -12.76 2.96 -2.29
N LEU A 286 -11.46 2.94 -2.05
CA LEU A 286 -10.76 1.97 -1.21
C LEU A 286 -11.44 1.75 0.16
N HIS A 287 -11.89 2.83 0.81
CA HIS A 287 -12.56 2.79 2.10
C HIS A 287 -13.91 2.08 2.06
N ILE A 288 -14.73 2.31 1.02
CA ILE A 288 -16.01 1.62 0.84
C ILE A 288 -15.76 0.13 0.63
N GLY A 289 -14.74 -0.20 -0.18
CA GLY A 289 -14.35 -1.59 -0.42
C GLY A 289 -13.97 -2.35 0.86
N VAL A 290 -13.24 -1.70 1.76
CA VAL A 290 -12.90 -2.26 3.09
C VAL A 290 -14.16 -2.51 3.91
N PHE A 291 -15.08 -1.53 3.97
CA PHE A 291 -16.32 -1.69 4.73
C PHE A 291 -17.21 -2.81 4.19
N ILE A 292 -17.27 -2.99 2.87
CA ILE A 292 -17.96 -4.13 2.26
C ILE A 292 -17.34 -5.43 2.75
N GLY A 293 -16.01 -5.54 2.73
CA GLY A 293 -15.28 -6.71 3.23
C GLY A 293 -15.58 -7.02 4.69
N ILE A 294 -15.53 -6.00 5.56
CA ILE A 294 -15.82 -6.12 6.99
C ILE A 294 -17.29 -6.49 7.22
N GLY A 295 -18.23 -5.87 6.51
CA GLY A 295 -19.66 -6.18 6.63
C GLY A 295 -19.98 -7.63 6.26
N VAL A 296 -19.39 -8.13 5.17
CA VAL A 296 -19.52 -9.53 4.76
C VAL A 296 -18.89 -10.47 5.79
N ASP A 297 -17.74 -10.10 6.37
CA ASP A 297 -17.09 -10.87 7.43
C ASP A 297 -17.97 -10.97 8.68
N PHE A 298 -18.60 -9.87 9.08
CA PHE A 298 -19.56 -9.86 10.18
C PHE A 298 -20.76 -10.76 9.91
N ILE A 299 -21.41 -10.62 8.75
CA ILE A 299 -22.55 -11.47 8.36
C ILE A 299 -22.14 -12.94 8.39
N TYR A 300 -20.95 -13.26 7.89
CA TYR A 300 -20.40 -14.62 7.91
C TYR A 300 -20.17 -15.14 9.34
N LEU A 301 -19.59 -14.32 10.22
CA LEU A 301 -19.41 -14.66 11.63
C LEU A 301 -20.75 -14.90 12.32
N PHE A 302 -21.72 -14.00 12.15
CA PHE A 302 -23.07 -14.16 12.69
C PHE A 302 -23.74 -15.44 12.20
N TYR A 303 -23.67 -15.74 10.90
CA TYR A 303 -24.20 -16.99 10.35
C TYR A 303 -23.56 -18.22 11.01
N ARG A 304 -22.26 -18.19 11.24
CA ARG A 304 -21.52 -19.29 11.89
C ARG A 304 -21.89 -19.43 13.37
N PHE A 305 -22.07 -18.32 14.08
CA PHE A 305 -22.53 -18.34 15.47
C PHE A 305 -23.98 -18.83 15.59
N ALA A 306 -24.84 -18.50 14.63
CA ALA A 306 -26.24 -18.94 14.61
C ALA A 306 -26.42 -20.43 14.26
N ARG A 307 -25.44 -21.07 13.59
CA ARG A 307 -25.50 -22.51 13.23
C ARG A 307 -24.24 -23.27 13.69
N PRO A 308 -24.05 -23.47 15.01
CA PRO A 308 -22.90 -24.21 15.50
C PRO A 308 -22.98 -25.69 15.09
N SER A 309 -21.97 -26.19 14.37
CA SER A 309 -21.86 -27.63 14.09
C SER A 309 -21.39 -28.37 15.33
N ILE A 310 -22.33 -28.80 16.17
CA ILE A 310 -22.05 -29.64 17.33
C ILE A 310 -22.02 -31.11 16.87
N LYS A 311 -20.84 -31.73 16.86
CA LYS A 311 -20.70 -33.18 16.68
C LYS A 311 -20.68 -33.84 18.05
N VAL A 312 -21.81 -34.40 18.46
CA VAL A 312 -21.92 -35.18 19.70
C VAL A 312 -21.60 -36.64 19.38
N GLN A 313 -20.55 -37.19 19.99
CA GLN A 313 -20.32 -38.64 20.02
C GLN A 313 -20.84 -39.18 21.35
N VAL A 314 -21.82 -40.07 21.29
CA VAL A 314 -22.28 -40.82 22.47
C VAL A 314 -21.38 -42.04 22.61
N LEU A 315 -20.60 -42.11 23.70
CA LEU A 315 -19.80 -43.28 24.03
C LEU A 315 -20.61 -44.13 25.00
N LYS A 316 -20.94 -45.37 24.62
CA LYS A 316 -21.49 -46.40 25.52
C LYS A 316 -20.33 -47.20 26.09
N VAL A 317 -20.22 -47.22 27.42
CA VAL A 317 -19.38 -48.18 28.15
C VAL A 317 -20.33 -49.21 28.79
N SER A 318 -19.94 -50.49 28.84
CA SER A 318 -20.73 -51.53 29.52
C SER A 318 -21.08 -51.12 30.95
N TYR A 319 -22.29 -51.48 31.39
CA TYR A 319 -22.97 -51.08 32.63
C TYR A 319 -23.55 -49.65 32.61
N SER A 320 -24.65 -49.50 31.86
CA SER A 320 -25.72 -48.47 32.01
C SER A 320 -25.36 -46.97 32.12
N LEU A 321 -24.11 -46.56 31.88
CA LEU A 321 -23.70 -45.14 31.89
C LEU A 321 -23.51 -44.61 30.46
N HIS A 322 -24.25 -43.56 30.12
CA HIS A 322 -24.14 -42.84 28.84
C HIS A 322 -23.35 -41.55 29.00
N PHE A 323 -22.15 -41.48 28.41
CA PHE A 323 -21.39 -40.22 28.35
C PHE A 323 -21.55 -39.56 26.98
N ARG A 324 -22.04 -38.32 26.95
CA ARG A 324 -22.07 -37.49 25.74
C ARG A 324 -20.74 -36.76 25.62
N LYS A 325 -19.84 -37.27 24.78
CA LYS A 325 -18.59 -36.57 24.44
C LYS A 325 -18.88 -35.59 23.31
N ILE A 326 -19.02 -34.32 23.66
CA ILE A 326 -19.12 -33.24 22.69
C ILE A 326 -17.70 -32.98 22.14
N LYS A 327 -17.44 -33.34 20.88
CA LYS A 327 -16.19 -32.93 20.21
C LYS A 327 -16.39 -31.52 19.64
N ASN A 328 -15.42 -30.63 19.90
CA ASN A 328 -15.35 -29.20 19.52
C ASN A 328 -15.87 -28.16 20.53
N LEU A 329 -15.90 -28.48 21.84
CA LEU A 329 -16.12 -27.48 22.91
C LEU A 329 -14.86 -26.64 23.24
N LYS A 330 -14.01 -26.33 22.25
CA LYS A 330 -12.82 -25.49 22.44
C LYS A 330 -13.12 -23.99 22.50
N PHE A 331 -14.35 -23.57 22.21
CA PHE A 331 -14.74 -22.16 22.15
C PHE A 331 -15.28 -21.57 23.46
N LEU A 332 -15.51 -22.37 24.50
CA LEU A 332 -16.15 -21.93 25.76
C LEU A 332 -15.28 -22.07 27.02
N VAL A 333 -14.08 -22.66 26.90
CA VAL A 333 -13.12 -22.71 28.01
C VAL A 333 -11.97 -21.78 27.63
N PRO A 334 -11.83 -20.60 28.26
CA PRO A 334 -10.63 -19.80 28.10
C PRO A 334 -9.47 -20.66 28.59
N ASN A 335 -8.45 -20.85 27.74
CA ASN A 335 -7.18 -21.41 28.19
C ASN A 335 -6.63 -20.47 29.26
N LYS A 336 -6.73 -20.85 30.53
CA LYS A 336 -5.82 -20.36 31.57
C LYS A 336 -4.52 -21.11 31.37
N HIS A 337 -3.55 -20.49 30.73
CA HIS A 337 -2.12 -20.67 30.98
C HIS A 337 -1.36 -19.43 30.50
#